data_AF-A0A0P0Y4H9-F1
#
_entry.id   AF-A0A0P0Y4H9-F1
#
_cell.length_a   1.000
_cell.length_b   1.000
_cell.length_c   1.000
_cell.angle_alpha   90.00
_cell.angle_beta   90.00
_cell.angle_gamma   90.00
#
_symmetry.space_group_name_H-M   'P 1'
#
loop_
_entity.id
_entity.type
_entity.pdbx_description
1 polymer ?
#
loop_
_entity_poly.entity_id
_entity_poly.type
_entity_poly.pdbx_seq_one_letter_code
_entity_poly.pdbx_strand_id
1 'polypeptide(L)'
;MVSRVMPDAGTTRGFAVYVPDMASRRWVEVSRLDAGGEALYVGRLSSRAVPSLDDADKIFFLDDTDGMSFRTVRQPRPPYHAAVYDMANGKVSELLPRQPLVDGKTPVTWLFPDDDDDA
;
A
#
# COMPACT_ATOMS: atom_id res chain seq x y z
N MET A 1 7.73 -9.98 -5.17
CA MET A 1 7.00 -9.07 -6.08
C MET A 1 5.59 -8.87 -5.55
N VAL A 2 5.03 -7.67 -5.65
CA VAL A 2 3.65 -7.39 -5.25
C VAL A 2 2.92 -6.79 -6.44
N SER A 3 1.74 -7.31 -6.76
CA SER A 3 0.85 -6.79 -7.79
C SER A 3 -0.45 -6.30 -7.16
N ARG A 4 -0.85 -5.08 -7.48
CA ARG A 4 -2.07 -4.47 -6.96
C ARG A 4 -3.25 -4.77 -7.88
N VAL A 5 -4.34 -5.30 -7.31
CA VAL A 5 -5.55 -5.65 -8.06
C VAL A 5 -6.53 -4.48 -8.03
N MET A 6 -6.67 -3.80 -9.17
CA MET A 6 -7.54 -2.62 -9.33
C MET A 6 -8.43 -2.76 -10.58
N PRO A 7 -9.65 -3.33 -10.45
CA PRO A 7 -10.52 -3.60 -11.61
C PRO A 7 -11.03 -2.34 -12.32
N ASP A 8 -11.14 -1.21 -11.62
CA ASP A 8 -11.66 0.07 -12.13
C ASP A 8 -10.65 1.23 -12.05
N ALA A 9 -9.36 0.93 -11.80
CA ALA A 9 -8.27 1.88 -11.55
C ALA A 9 -8.48 2.85 -10.35
N GLY A 10 -9.65 2.85 -9.72
CA GLY A 10 -10.02 3.74 -8.60
C GLY A 10 -10.07 3.02 -7.25
N THR A 11 -10.28 1.71 -7.24
CA THR A 11 -10.46 0.92 -6.03
C THR A 11 -9.47 -0.23 -5.95
N THR A 12 -8.74 -0.32 -4.84
CA THR A 12 -7.94 -1.51 -4.55
C THR A 12 -8.83 -2.61 -4.02
N ARG A 13 -8.89 -3.72 -4.75
CA ARG A 13 -9.57 -4.94 -4.29
C ARG A 13 -8.68 -5.78 -3.39
N GLY A 14 -7.37 -5.74 -3.62
CA GLY A 14 -6.38 -6.49 -2.86
C GLY A 14 -5.04 -6.54 -3.58
N PHE A 15 -4.23 -7.50 -3.18
CA PHE A 15 -2.88 -7.68 -3.71
C PHE A 15 -2.59 -9.16 -3.94
N ALA A 16 -1.86 -9.44 -5.02
CA ALA A 16 -1.19 -10.71 -5.22
C ALA A 16 0.28 -10.55 -4.84
N VAL A 17 0.78 -11.42 -3.97
CA VAL A 17 2.16 -11.41 -3.51
C VAL A 17 2.87 -12.62 -4.07
N TYR A 18 4.10 -12.42 -4.53
CA TYR A 18 4.90 -13.47 -5.13
C TYR A 18 6.27 -13.53 -4.48
N VAL A 19 6.71 -14.73 -4.14
CA VAL A 19 8.08 -15.02 -3.69
C VAL A 19 8.88 -15.66 -4.83
N PRO A 20 10.20 -15.43 -4.90
CA PRO A 20 11.03 -16.07 -5.90
C PRO A 20 11.28 -17.53 -5.51
N ASP A 21 10.87 -18.46 -6.37
CA ASP A 21 11.35 -19.83 -6.34
C ASP A 21 12.61 -19.93 -7.21
N MET A 22 13.76 -19.97 -6.54
CA MET A 22 15.08 -20.00 -7.18
C MET A 22 15.35 -21.33 -7.90
N ALA A 23 14.70 -22.43 -7.48
CA ALA A 23 14.88 -23.72 -8.12
C ALA A 23 14.17 -23.76 -9.48
N SER A 24 12.92 -23.30 -9.53
CA SER A 24 12.16 -23.23 -10.79
C SER A 24 12.42 -21.96 -11.61
N ARG A 25 13.11 -20.96 -11.04
CA ARG A 25 13.35 -19.62 -11.62
C ARG A 25 12.04 -18.91 -11.97
N ARG A 26 11.02 -19.07 -11.14
CA ARG A 26 9.70 -18.48 -11.32
C ARG A 26 9.28 -17.72 -10.07
N TRP A 27 8.35 -16.78 -10.28
CA TRP A 27 7.60 -16.16 -9.21
C TRP A 27 6.44 -17.08 -8.85
N VAL A 28 6.29 -17.40 -7.57
CA VAL A 28 5.21 -18.23 -7.03
C VAL A 28 4.33 -17.36 -6.16
N GLU A 29 3.02 -17.36 -6.45
CA GLU A 29 2.04 -16.63 -5.65
C GLU A 29 1.93 -17.24 -4.26
N VAL A 30 1.87 -16.39 -3.24
CA VAL A 30 1.73 -16.79 -1.84
C VAL A 30 0.49 -16.16 -1.24
N SER A 31 -0.22 -16.94 -0.42
CA SER A 31 -1.41 -16.48 0.30
C SER A 31 -1.07 -15.69 1.57
N ARG A 32 0.17 -15.78 2.04
CA ARG A 32 0.68 -15.17 3.28
C ARG A 32 2.14 -14.84 3.08
N LEU A 33 2.67 -13.91 3.88
CA LEU A 33 4.10 -13.59 3.83
C LEU A 33 4.93 -14.71 4.47
N ASP A 34 4.33 -15.50 5.37
CA ASP A 34 4.80 -16.78 5.97
C ASP A 34 6.25 -16.81 6.51
N ALA A 35 6.96 -15.69 6.43
CA ALA A 35 8.37 -15.53 6.75
C ALA A 35 8.53 -14.33 7.69
N GLY A 36 8.37 -14.61 8.98
CA GLY A 36 9.24 -14.00 9.99
C GLY A 36 8.99 -12.54 10.35
N GLY A 37 7.73 -12.10 10.35
CA GLY A 37 7.37 -10.83 10.98
C GLY A 37 7.84 -9.64 10.16
N GLU A 38 7.41 -9.55 8.91
CA GLU A 38 7.49 -8.33 8.11
C GLU A 38 6.10 -7.93 7.60
N ALA A 39 5.82 -6.64 7.64
CA ALA A 39 4.71 -6.00 6.97
C ALA A 39 5.20 -5.29 5.69
N LEU A 40 4.35 -5.25 4.67
CA LEU A 40 4.66 -4.52 3.44
C LEU A 40 4.00 -3.14 3.47
N TYR A 41 4.77 -2.11 3.15
CA TYR A 41 4.28 -0.77 2.85
C TYR A 41 4.37 -0.56 1.34
N VAL A 42 3.24 -0.29 0.70
CA VAL A 42 3.11 -0.18 -0.76
C VAL A 42 2.52 1.19 -1.10
N GLY A 43 3.40 2.10 -1.49
CA GLY A 43 3.01 3.29 -2.25
C GLY A 43 2.76 2.93 -3.72
N ARG A 44 2.37 3.91 -4.52
CA ARG A 44 2.21 3.70 -5.97
C ARG A 44 3.52 3.51 -6.73
N LEU A 45 4.57 4.17 -6.25
CA LEU A 45 5.88 4.17 -6.90
C LEU A 45 6.95 3.40 -6.13
N SER A 46 6.70 3.11 -4.87
CA SER A 46 7.68 2.51 -3.98
C SER A 46 7.01 1.48 -3.11
N SER A 47 7.76 0.44 -2.76
CA SER A 47 7.34 -0.56 -1.80
C SER A 47 8.50 -0.87 -0.88
N ARG A 48 8.21 -1.06 0.41
CA ARG A 48 9.19 -1.40 1.44
C ARG A 48 8.64 -2.51 2.33
N ALA A 49 9.45 -3.54 2.58
CA ALA A 49 9.20 -4.48 3.66
C ALA A 49 9.78 -3.91 4.96
N VAL A 50 9.03 -4.03 6.05
CA VAL A 50 9.41 -3.54 7.38
C VAL A 50 9.15 -4.67 8.38
N PRO A 51 10.12 -5.01 9.25
CA PRO A 51 9.86 -5.95 10.33
C PRO A 51 8.69 -5.51 11.21
N SER A 52 7.70 -6.37 11.39
CA SER A 52 6.59 -6.24 12.32
C SER A 52 6.18 -7.61 12.86
N LEU A 53 6.21 -7.76 14.18
CA LEU A 53 5.75 -8.97 14.87
C LEU A 53 4.21 -9.03 14.93
N ASP A 54 3.54 -7.88 15.02
CA ASP A 54 2.09 -7.78 15.25
C ASP A 54 1.29 -7.62 13.95
N ASP A 55 1.97 -7.27 12.84
CA ASP A 55 1.36 -7.02 11.53
C ASP A 55 1.84 -7.99 10.44
N ALA A 56 2.27 -9.19 10.84
CA ALA A 56 2.53 -10.26 9.89
C ALA A 56 1.33 -10.45 8.94
N ASP A 57 1.61 -10.69 7.66
CA ASP A 57 0.61 -10.83 6.57
C ASP A 57 -0.20 -9.57 6.23
N LYS A 58 0.15 -8.40 6.76
CA LYS A 58 -0.49 -7.13 6.39
C LYS A 58 0.30 -6.37 5.33
N ILE A 59 -0.44 -5.80 4.39
CA ILE A 59 0.05 -4.84 3.41
C ILE A 59 -0.59 -3.49 3.68
N PHE A 60 0.18 -2.58 4.26
CA PHE A 60 -0.16 -1.17 4.36
C PHE A 60 0.03 -0.55 2.98
N PHE A 61 -0.94 0.22 2.51
CA PHE A 61 -0.81 0.89 1.22
C PHE A 61 -1.34 2.30 1.25
N LEU A 62 -0.70 3.15 0.44
CA LEU A 62 -1.02 4.55 0.30
C LEU A 62 -1.05 4.91 -1.18
N ASP A 63 -2.14 5.53 -1.64
CA ASP A 63 -2.19 6.16 -2.95
C ASP A 63 -1.65 7.61 -2.88
N ASP A 64 -0.32 7.76 -2.92
CA ASP A 64 0.43 9.02 -2.83
C ASP A 64 1.01 9.45 -4.18
N THR A 65 0.18 9.80 -5.15
CA THR A 65 0.70 10.33 -6.43
C THR A 65 0.09 11.66 -6.79
N ASP A 66 0.16 12.54 -5.81
CA ASP A 66 -0.08 13.95 -6.04
C ASP A 66 1.09 14.56 -6.82
N GLY A 67 0.81 15.53 -7.70
CA GLY A 67 1.83 16.29 -8.42
C GLY A 67 2.61 15.57 -9.53
N MET A 68 2.32 14.31 -9.85
CA MET A 68 3.05 13.58 -10.90
C MET A 68 2.48 13.77 -12.31
N SER A 69 3.31 14.40 -13.15
CA SER A 69 2.98 14.91 -14.49
C SER A 69 2.49 13.87 -15.50
N PHE A 70 2.80 12.59 -15.30
CA PHE A 70 2.33 11.52 -16.20
C PHE A 70 0.87 11.11 -15.95
N ARG A 71 0.25 11.55 -14.83
CA ARG A 71 -1.19 11.39 -14.64
C ARG A 71 -1.88 12.44 -15.50
N THR A 72 -2.14 12.08 -16.76
CA THR A 72 -2.98 12.88 -17.65
C THR A 72 -4.32 13.18 -16.98
N VAL A 73 -4.82 14.40 -17.18
CA VAL A 73 -6.12 14.95 -16.73
C VAL A 73 -7.33 14.00 -16.93
N ARG A 74 -7.19 12.96 -17.76
CA ARG A 74 -8.23 12.00 -18.12
C ARG A 74 -8.54 10.93 -17.08
N GLN A 75 -7.66 10.65 -16.11
CA GLN A 75 -7.99 9.70 -15.05
C GLN A 75 -8.46 10.45 -13.82
N PRO A 76 -9.68 10.17 -13.30
CA PRO A 76 -10.13 10.76 -12.04
C PRO A 76 -9.05 10.57 -10.99
N ARG A 77 -8.65 11.65 -10.31
CA ARG A 77 -7.73 11.57 -9.18
C ARG A 77 -8.40 10.65 -8.13
N PRO A 78 -7.86 9.46 -7.86
CA PRO A 78 -8.41 8.62 -6.82
C PRO A 78 -8.23 9.36 -5.50
N PRO A 79 -9.23 9.32 -4.61
CA PRO A 79 -9.10 9.91 -3.29
C PRO A 79 -7.86 9.35 -2.57
N TYR A 80 -7.28 10.12 -1.65
CA TYR A 80 -6.26 9.59 -0.76
C TYR A 80 -6.81 8.31 -0.13
N HIS A 81 -6.12 7.20 -0.37
CA HIS A 81 -6.54 5.88 0.06
C HIS A 81 -5.38 5.28 0.84
N ALA A 82 -5.48 5.44 2.16
CA ALA A 82 -4.60 4.80 3.14
C ALA A 82 -5.38 3.66 3.76
N ALA A 83 -4.91 2.43 3.56
CA ALA A 83 -5.62 1.26 4.03
C ALA A 83 -4.64 0.09 4.27
N VAL A 84 -5.14 -0.92 4.96
CA VAL A 84 -4.46 -2.18 5.17
C VAL A 84 -5.16 -3.28 4.39
N TYR A 85 -4.39 -4.13 3.73
CA TYR A 85 -4.87 -5.39 3.18
C TYR A 85 -4.34 -6.53 4.03
N ASP A 86 -5.25 -7.29 4.62
CA ASP A 86 -4.94 -8.50 5.37
C ASP A 86 -4.94 -9.68 4.39
N MET A 87 -3.77 -10.29 4.17
CA MET A 87 -3.63 -11.39 3.21
C MET A 87 -4.33 -12.67 3.70
N ALA A 88 -4.50 -12.86 5.01
CA ALA A 88 -5.07 -14.08 5.57
C ALA A 88 -6.58 -14.17 5.32
N ASN A 89 -7.30 -13.05 5.33
CA ASN A 89 -8.74 -13.00 5.06
C ASN A 89 -9.12 -12.28 3.76
N GLY A 90 -8.15 -11.68 3.06
CA GLY A 90 -8.36 -10.96 1.81
C GLY A 90 -9.16 -9.67 1.97
N LYS A 91 -9.15 -9.06 3.16
CA LYS A 91 -9.95 -7.86 3.47
C LYS A 91 -9.11 -6.60 3.42
N VAL A 92 -9.65 -5.58 2.74
CA VAL A 92 -9.17 -4.20 2.84
C VAL A 92 -9.88 -3.51 4.01
N SER A 93 -9.10 -2.91 4.91
CA SER A 93 -9.59 -2.07 6.00
C SER A 93 -9.02 -0.67 5.86
N GLU A 94 -9.89 0.32 5.71
CA GLU A 94 -9.49 1.73 5.57
C GLU A 94 -8.84 2.23 6.87
N LEU A 95 -7.68 2.89 6.75
CA LEU A 95 -7.01 3.57 7.88
C LEU A 95 -7.48 5.01 8.01
N LEU A 96 -7.82 5.64 6.89
CA LEU A 96 -8.33 7.02 6.83
C LEU A 96 -9.58 7.08 5.94
N PRO A 97 -10.52 8.00 6.20
CA PRO A 97 -11.62 8.27 5.29
C PRO A 97 -11.08 8.65 3.91
N ARG A 98 -11.63 8.04 2.86
CA ARG A 98 -11.31 8.44 1.48
C ARG A 98 -11.74 9.88 1.25
N GLN A 99 -10.77 10.77 1.04
CA GLN A 99 -11.03 12.18 0.73
C GLN A 99 -10.68 12.49 -0.73
N PRO A 100 -11.58 13.16 -1.47
CA PRO A 100 -11.23 13.75 -2.76
C PRO A 100 -10.06 14.70 -2.58
N LEU A 101 -9.04 14.60 -3.43
CA LEU A 101 -7.97 15.59 -3.47
C LEU A 101 -8.56 16.95 -3.83
N VAL A 102 -8.66 17.84 -2.85
CA VAL A 102 -8.80 19.27 -3.07
C VAL A 102 -7.39 19.83 -3.14
N ASP A 103 -7.00 20.44 -4.26
CA ASP A 103 -5.67 21.06 -4.41
C ASP A 103 -5.53 22.16 -3.34
N GLY A 104 -4.83 21.82 -2.26
CA GLY A 104 -4.51 22.68 -1.14
C GLY A 104 -3.11 22.33 -0.63
N LYS A 105 -2.58 23.08 0.35
CA LYS A 105 -1.38 22.67 1.08
C LYS A 105 -1.71 21.39 1.86
N THR A 106 -1.63 20.23 1.21
CA THR A 106 -1.67 18.95 1.92
C THR A 106 -0.33 18.84 2.66
N PRO A 107 -0.32 18.86 3.99
CA PRO A 107 0.91 18.60 4.73
C PRO A 107 1.38 17.19 4.38
N VAL A 108 2.70 17.00 4.32
CA VAL A 108 3.30 15.68 4.10
C VAL A 108 2.82 14.79 5.24
N THR A 109 1.87 13.90 4.99
CA THR A 109 1.43 12.93 6.00
C THR A 109 2.52 11.87 6.11
N TRP A 110 3.45 12.08 7.03
CA TRP A 110 4.24 11.00 7.56
C TRP A 110 3.28 10.07 8.34
N LEU A 111 3.36 8.76 8.08
CA LEU A 111 2.59 7.74 8.81
C LEU A 111 3.17 7.45 10.20
N PHE A 112 4.29 8.10 10.54
CA PHE A 112 4.88 8.01 11.86
C PHE A 112 4.26 9.11 12.73
N PRO A 113 4.04 8.84 14.03
CA PRO A 113 3.73 9.92 14.96
C PRO A 113 4.80 11.01 14.77
N ASP A 114 4.37 12.28 14.72
CA ASP A 114 5.31 13.37 14.99
C ASP A 114 5.93 13.02 16.35
N ASP A 115 7.25 12.81 16.37
CA ASP A 115 7.95 12.80 17.64
C ASP A 115 7.57 14.13 18.28
N ASP A 116 6.81 14.08 19.39
CA ASP A 116 6.50 15.27 20.16
C ASP A 116 7.84 15.96 20.40
N ASP A 117 8.05 17.10 19.73
CA ASP A 117 9.24 17.92 19.90
C ASP A 117 9.41 18.12 21.41
N ASP A 118 10.55 17.64 21.93
CA ASP A 118 10.97 17.82 23.32
C ASP A 118 10.62 19.24 23.79
N ALA A 119 9.61 19.35 24.65
CA ALA A 119 9.19 20.58 25.32
C ALA A 119 8.92 20.34 26.81
#